data_AF-A0A0G4L8W8-F1
#
_entry.id   AF-A0A0G4L8W8-F1
#
_cell.length_a   1.000
_cell.length_b   1.000
_cell.length_c   1.000
_cell.angle_alpha   90.00
_cell.angle_beta   90.00
_cell.angle_gamma   90.00
#
_symmetry.space_group_name_H-M   'P 1'
#
loop_
_entity.id
_entity.type
_entity.pdbx_description
1 polymer ?
#
loop_
_entity_poly.entity_id
_entity_poly.type
_entity_poly.pdbx_seq_one_letter_code
_entity_poly.pdbx_strand_id
1 'polypeptide(L)' 'MAAYKMQLEDWLDDLCVRFIINLPEEDLSSVARICFQIEEAQWFYEDFVRPLDPTLPSMTLRNFSLRIFQHCPLLA' A
#
# COMPACT_ATOMS: atom_id res chain seq x y z
N MET A 1 -1.07 20.81 -16.60
CA MET A 1 -1.45 20.32 -15.26
C MET A 1 -0.16 19.86 -14.61
N ALA A 2 0.29 20.49 -13.52
CA ALA A 2 1.47 20.00 -12.82
C ALA A 2 1.14 18.59 -12.33
N ALA A 3 1.83 17.58 -12.86
CA ALA A 3 1.75 16.24 -12.30
C ALA A 3 2.24 16.36 -10.86
N TYR A 4 1.33 16.19 -9.90
CA TYR A 4 1.69 16.20 -8.49
C TYR A 4 2.62 14.99 -8.27
N LYS A 5 3.92 15.26 -8.15
CA LYS A 5 4.93 14.23 -8.01
C LYS A 5 4.97 13.80 -6.55
N MET A 6 4.14 12.81 -6.22
CA MET A 6 4.11 12.16 -4.92
C MET A 6 5.42 11.41 -4.67
N GLN A 7 5.94 11.51 -3.45
CA GLN A 7 7.02 10.64 -2.98
C GLN A 7 6.48 9.24 -2.70
N LEU A 8 7.38 8.26 -2.55
CA LEU A 8 6.98 6.89 -2.19
C LEU A 8 6.12 6.87 -0.92
N GLU A 9 6.49 7.64 0.09
CA GLU A 9 5.76 7.69 1.38
C GLU A 9 4.33 8.22 1.21
N ASP A 10 4.12 9.24 0.35
CA ASP A 10 2.78 9.76 0.05
C ASP A 10 1.89 8.69 -0.61
N TRP A 11 2.48 7.84 -1.45
CA TRP A 11 1.77 6.70 -2.05
C TRP A 11 1.48 5.60 -1.05
N LEU A 12 2.39 5.32 -0.11
CA LEU A 12 2.15 4.35 0.95
C LEU A 12 1.01 4.81 1.87
N ASP A 13 0.91 6.10 2.17
CA ASP A 13 -0.23 6.69 2.89
C ASP A 13 -1.55 6.47 2.13
N ASP A 14 -1.60 6.82 0.85
CA ASP A 14 -2.79 6.62 0.01
C ASP A 14 -3.22 5.15 -0.04
N LEU A 15 -2.28 4.23 -0.25
CA LEU A 15 -2.53 2.80 -0.30
C LEU A 15 -3.05 2.28 1.05
N CYS A 16 -2.49 2.75 2.17
CA CYS A 16 -2.97 2.38 3.51
C CYS A 16 -4.41 2.85 3.72
N VAL A 17 -4.74 4.10 3.37
CA VAL A 17 -6.12 4.61 3.49
C VAL A 17 -7.07 3.81 2.59
N ARG A 18 -6.64 3.50 1.38
CA ARG A 18 -7.49 2.90 0.35
C ARG A 18 -7.79 1.42 0.60
N PHE A 19 -6.82 0.66 1.09
CA PHE A 19 -6.93 -0.81 1.20
C PHE A 19 -6.94 -1.33 2.64
N ILE A 20 -6.52 -0.54 3.64
CA ILE A 20 -6.23 -1.06 4.99
C ILE A 20 -7.03 -0.34 6.08
N ILE A 21 -6.84 0.97 6.22
CA ILE A 21 -7.36 1.75 7.35
C ILE A 21 -8.89 1.74 7.41
N ASN A 22 -9.55 1.69 6.24
CA ASN A 22 -11.00 1.72 6.14
C ASN A 22 -11.65 0.32 6.11
N LEU A 23 -10.88 -0.75 6.37
CA LEU A 23 -11.43 -2.10 6.48
C LEU A 23 -12.37 -2.20 7.69
N PRO A 24 -13.46 -2.99 7.59
CA PRO A 24 -14.30 -3.25 8.75
C PRO A 24 -13.51 -4.03 9.82
N GLU A 25 -13.87 -3.84 11.10
CA GLU A 25 -13.16 -4.47 12.23
C GLU A 25 -13.07 -6.00 12.12
N GLU A 26 -14.09 -6.65 11.55
CA GLU A 26 -14.08 -8.09 11.29
C GLU A 26 -12.93 -8.52 10.37
N ASP A 27 -12.58 -7.68 9.39
CA ASP A 27 -11.50 -7.95 8.46
C ASP A 27 -10.14 -7.66 9.08
N LEU A 28 -10.03 -6.57 9.86
CA LEU A 28 -8.82 -6.23 10.63
C LEU A 28 -8.49 -7.26 11.73
N SER A 29 -9.49 -8.02 12.19
CA SER A 29 -9.26 -9.10 13.16
C SER A 29 -8.63 -10.36 12.55
N SER A 30 -8.57 -10.45 11.20
CA SER A 30 -8.09 -11.64 10.49
C SER A 30 -6.81 -11.36 9.72
N VAL A 31 -5.71 -11.97 10.16
CA VAL A 31 -4.40 -11.86 9.47
C VAL A 31 -4.49 -12.27 8.01
N ALA A 32 -5.27 -13.31 7.69
CA ALA A 32 -5.45 -13.74 6.30
C ALA A 32 -6.09 -12.64 5.44
N ARG A 33 -7.12 -11.96 5.96
CA ARG A 33 -7.81 -10.88 5.25
C ARG A 33 -6.91 -9.65 5.10
N ILE A 34 -6.14 -9.30 6.13
CA ILE A 34 -5.12 -8.24 6.05
C ILE A 34 -4.09 -8.57 4.97
N CYS A 35 -3.57 -9.79 4.93
CA CYS A 35 -2.59 -10.19 3.92
C CYS A 35 -3.16 -10.05 2.49
N PHE A 36 -4.40 -10.46 2.26
CA PHE A 36 -5.06 -10.27 0.96
C PHE A 36 -5.13 -8.79 0.55
N GLN A 37 -5.46 -7.90 1.49
CA GLN A 37 -5.54 -6.47 1.21
C GLN A 37 -4.16 -5.85 0.92
N ILE A 38 -3.10 -6.34 1.58
CA ILE A 38 -1.73 -5.93 1.28
C ILE A 38 -1.30 -6.42 -0.11
N GLU A 39 -1.69 -7.63 -0.52
CA GLU A 39 -1.45 -8.14 -1.87
C GLU A 39 -2.17 -7.29 -2.93
N GLU A 40 -3.45 -6.96 -2.72
CA GLU A 40 -4.21 -6.09 -3.62
C GLU A 40 -3.59 -4.68 -3.70
N ALA A 41 -3.13 -4.11 -2.58
CA ALA A 41 -2.44 -2.83 -2.56
C ALA A 41 -1.11 -2.88 -3.34
N GLN A 42 -0.37 -3.98 -3.27
CA GLN A 42 0.86 -4.17 -4.04
C GLN A 42 0.56 -4.25 -5.55
N TRP A 43 -0.46 -5.03 -5.94
CA TRP A 43 -0.88 -5.08 -7.35
C TRP A 43 -1.29 -3.70 -7.85
N PHE A 44 -2.04 -2.94 -7.04
CA PHE A 44 -2.42 -1.58 -7.41
C PHE A 44 -1.18 -0.67 -7.59
N TYR A 45 -0.21 -0.77 -6.68
CA TYR A 45 1.04 -0.02 -6.77
C TYR A 45 1.85 -0.36 -8.03
N GLU A 46 2.05 -1.65 -8.31
CA GLU A 46 2.86 -2.10 -9.45
C GLU A 46 2.18 -1.82 -10.79
N ASP A 47 0.84 -1.98 -10.88
CA ASP A 47 0.12 -1.91 -12.15
C ASP A 47 -0.43 -0.51 -12.48
N PHE A 48 -0.71 0.33 -11.48
CA PHE A 48 -1.32 1.65 -11.69
C PHE A 48 -0.45 2.82 -11.23
N VAL A 49 0.31 2.68 -10.14
CA VAL A 49 1.12 3.79 -9.61
C VAL A 49 2.47 3.87 -10.34
N ARG A 50 3.23 2.76 -10.39
CA ARG A 50 4.57 2.74 -10.99
C ARG A 50 4.60 3.09 -12.49
N PRO A 51 3.62 2.74 -13.32
CA PRO A 51 3.60 3.18 -14.72
C PRO A 51 3.43 4.70 -14.88
N LEU A 52 2.87 5.38 -13.89
CA LEU A 52 2.70 6.85 -13.88
C LEU A 52 3.96 7.56 -13.36
N ASP A 53 4.70 6.96 -12.43
CA ASP A 53 6.00 7.44 -11.99
C ASP A 53 7.06 6.31 -12.00
N PRO A 54 7.82 6.18 -13.10
CA PRO A 54 8.89 5.18 -13.22
C PRO A 54 10.06 5.36 -12.24
N THR A 55 10.11 6.48 -11.50
CA THR A 55 11.15 6.69 -10.48
C THR A 55 10.87 5.94 -9.17
N LEU A 56 9.64 5.42 -9.01
CA LEU A 56 9.25 4.62 -7.86
C LEU A 56 9.81 3.18 -7.95
N PRO A 57 10.34 2.64 -6.83
CA PRO A 57 11.00 1.34 -6.84
C PRO A 57 9.99 0.20 -7.02
N SER A 58 10.31 -0.80 -7.85
CA SER A 58 9.57 -2.07 -7.80
C SER A 58 9.93 -2.82 -6.52
N MET A 59 8.96 -3.52 -5.95
CA MET A 59 9.15 -4.26 -4.70
C MET A 59 8.56 -5.67 -4.81
N THR A 60 9.22 -6.62 -4.17
CA THR A 60 8.60 -7.92 -3.90
C THR A 60 7.48 -7.74 -2.87
N LEU A 61 6.49 -8.63 -2.88
CA LEU A 61 5.40 -8.63 -1.88
C LEU A 61 5.96 -8.50 -0.46
N ARG A 62 6.97 -9.31 -0.12
CA ARG A 62 7.62 -9.28 1.19
C ARG A 62 8.14 -7.89 1.56
N ASN A 63 8.86 -7.21 0.66
CA ASN A 63 9.42 -5.89 0.94
C ASN A 63 8.34 -4.81 1.01
N PHE A 64 7.33 -4.91 0.14
CA PHE A 64 6.17 -4.03 0.16
C PHE A 64 5.39 -4.17 1.46
N SER A 65 5.07 -5.41 1.89
CA SER A 65 4.40 -5.68 3.15
C SER A 65 5.18 -5.09 4.33
N LEU A 66 6.51 -5.30 4.40
CA LEU A 66 7.34 -4.74 5.46
C LEU A 66 7.26 -3.20 5.51
N ARG A 67 7.24 -2.54 4.34
CA ARG A 67 7.05 -1.09 4.27
C ARG A 67 5.68 -0.67 4.77
N ILE A 68 4.61 -1.33 4.33
CA ILE A 68 3.24 -1.06 4.79
C ILE A 68 3.10 -1.25 6.30
N PHE A 69 3.65 -2.34 6.87
CA PHE A 69 3.62 -2.59 8.32
C PHE A 69 4.37 -1.53 9.12
N GLN A 70 5.53 -1.07 8.61
CA GLN A 70 6.30 -0.01 9.26
C GLN A 70 5.64 1.37 9.15
N HIS A 71 4.89 1.58 8.07
CA HIS A 71 4.29 2.86 7.72
C HIS A 71 2.92 3.06 8.37
N CYS A 72 2.13 2.00 8.49
CA CYS A 72 0.76 2.05 9.00
C CYS A 72 0.71 1.80 10.52
N PRO A 73 0.37 2.81 11.35
CA PRO A 73 0.37 2.66 12.82
C PRO A 73 -0.64 1.63 13.35
N LEU A 74 -1.67 1.31 12.57
CA LEU A 74 -2.69 0.32 12.93
C LEU A 74 -2.21 -1.13 12.76
N LEU A 75 -1.12 -1.34 12.02
CA LEU A 75 -0.55 -2.66 11.76
C LEU A 75 0.79 -2.87 12.49
N ALA A 76 1.22 -1.91 13.32
CA ALA A 76 2.47 -1.92 14.08
C ALA A 76 2.38 -2.74 15.37
#